data_AF-A0A942Y2S4-F1
#
_entry.id   AF-A0A942Y2S4-F1
#
_cell.length_a   1.000
_cell.length_b   1.000
_cell.length_c   1.000
_cell.angle_alpha   90.00
_cell.angle_beta   90.00
_cell.angle_gamma   90.00
#
_symmetry.space_group_name_H-M   'P 1'
#
loop_
_entity.id
_entity.type
_entity.pdbx_description
1 polymer ?
#
loop_
_entity_poly.entity_id
_entity_poly.type
_entity_poly.pdbx_seq_one_letter_code
_entity_poly.pdbx_strand_id
1 'polypeptide(L)'
;MKSNGIIRYAALVAALLCATLPSCRRTADEPSLPEAETAVQVGFRISLGALGGAARATRADGYDDGRGVDYENHIDFEHGSYRFLFFDLQNRYLASFTPTRLRPVEFGAFRSKVYEVGGTIPKPLPEDFKVVVLANWPDYPDGLTVGVTTIEQICSAACGRYAYTPPFRLGERLIPFYGVKLCEGVTFIRDLQTDLGTIHLLRAMAKIEVACVTPGWNISGVALQRYNAAGYCAPSGVYGFGDYSWPDYVGTLHLVGDRNDAEPKSLDFAPSAQGTFVAYVPEYRNLAGGTTDVRAQDAAELRVTFRESGDKEYPVEFKYYTSVPAGSRLGDPFDIRRNYYYKFTITKAAEPLIVVDVYPYEEVELDPGFGLLSASKNEKRNEK
;
A
#
# COMPACT_ATOMS: atom_id res chain seq x y z
N MET A 1 -25.30 67.59 66.07
CA MET A 1 -25.81 66.52 65.18
C MET A 1 -24.67 65.66 64.68
N LYS A 2 -24.47 64.48 65.30
CA LYS A 2 -24.17 63.19 64.66
C LYS A 2 -23.99 62.20 65.81
N SER A 3 -25.02 61.36 65.94
CA SER A 3 -25.28 60.42 67.03
C SER A 3 -24.50 59.12 66.84
N ASN A 4 -23.88 58.67 67.93
CA ASN A 4 -23.92 57.33 68.55
C ASN A 4 -24.41 56.16 67.67
N GLY A 5 -23.84 54.95 67.73
CA GLY A 5 -22.95 54.38 68.72
C GLY A 5 -22.71 52.90 68.42
N ILE A 6 -21.63 52.38 69.03
CA ILE A 6 -21.16 50.99 69.03
C ILE A 6 -21.98 50.19 70.07
N ILE A 7 -22.30 48.92 69.81
CA ILE A 7 -22.34 47.81 70.81
C ILE A 7 -22.24 46.46 70.07
N ARG A 8 -21.51 45.52 70.71
CA ARG A 8 -21.12 44.17 70.28
C ARG A 8 -21.91 43.08 71.04
N TYR A 9 -21.75 41.82 70.59
CA TYR A 9 -21.96 40.51 71.28
C TYR A 9 -23.43 40.07 71.52
N ALA A 10 -23.86 38.79 71.59
CA ALA A 10 -23.32 37.44 71.35
C ALA A 10 -24.48 36.40 71.54
N ALA A 11 -24.35 35.19 70.94
CA ALA A 11 -24.89 33.87 71.38
C ALA A 11 -26.43 33.67 71.51
N LEU A 12 -27.08 32.51 71.42
CA LEU A 12 -26.91 31.12 70.93
C LEU A 12 -28.28 30.42 71.24
N VAL A 13 -28.64 29.36 70.50
CA VAL A 13 -29.55 28.22 70.84
C VAL A 13 -31.04 28.23 70.40
N ALA A 14 -31.27 27.41 69.37
CA ALA A 14 -32.27 26.34 69.14
C ALA A 14 -33.79 26.54 69.27
N ALA A 15 -34.49 26.09 68.20
CA ALA A 15 -35.53 25.05 68.31
C ALA A 15 -35.76 24.35 66.95
N LEU A 16 -35.68 23.03 66.95
CA LEU A 16 -36.14 22.11 65.91
C LEU A 16 -37.66 22.25 65.70
N LEU A 17 -38.11 22.13 64.45
CA LEU A 17 -39.37 21.44 64.14
C LEU A 17 -39.30 20.83 62.74
N CYS A 18 -39.19 19.50 62.72
CA CYS A 18 -39.43 18.66 61.56
C CYS A 18 -40.88 18.79 61.12
N ALA A 19 -41.10 19.07 59.84
CA ALA A 19 -42.35 18.77 59.16
C ALA A 19 -42.01 18.09 57.82
N THR A 20 -42.01 16.76 57.86
CA THR A 20 -42.04 15.89 56.68
C THR A 20 -43.41 16.01 56.03
N LEU A 21 -43.45 16.44 54.76
CA LEU A 21 -44.61 16.20 53.89
C LEU A 21 -44.15 15.53 52.59
N PRO A 22 -44.92 14.55 52.09
CA PRO A 22 -44.47 13.58 51.09
C PRO A 22 -44.54 14.18 49.69
N SER A 23 -43.41 14.34 49.01
CA SER A 23 -43.43 14.67 47.58
C SER A 23 -43.62 13.38 46.80
N CYS A 24 -44.77 13.32 46.11
CA CYS A 24 -45.18 12.21 45.27
C CYS A 24 -44.12 11.91 44.21
N ARG A 25 -43.67 10.65 44.16
CA ARG A 25 -43.13 10.05 42.94
C ARG A 25 -44.18 10.18 41.84
N ARG A 26 -43.96 11.09 40.91
CA ARG A 26 -44.43 10.96 39.53
C ARG A 26 -43.19 10.84 38.67
N THR A 27 -42.93 9.61 38.23
CA THR A 27 -42.16 9.30 37.04
C THR A 27 -42.80 10.07 35.88
N ALA A 28 -42.26 11.25 35.60
CA ALA A 28 -42.37 11.79 34.26
C ALA A 28 -41.34 11.02 33.45
N ASP A 29 -41.82 10.11 32.59
CA ASP A 29 -41.09 9.79 31.37
C ASP A 29 -40.92 11.13 30.64
N GLU A 30 -39.78 11.79 30.85
CA GLU A 30 -39.26 12.64 29.80
C GLU A 30 -39.10 11.73 28.59
N PRO A 31 -39.71 12.05 27.43
CA PRO A 31 -39.35 11.34 26.23
C PRO A 31 -37.85 11.55 26.05
N SER A 32 -37.08 10.48 26.21
CA SER A 32 -35.67 10.50 25.86
C SER A 32 -35.62 10.94 24.41
N LEU A 33 -35.15 12.16 24.19
CA LEU A 33 -34.66 12.55 22.87
C LEU A 33 -33.69 11.42 22.47
N PRO A 34 -33.79 10.86 21.25
CA PRO A 34 -32.81 9.89 20.80
C PRO A 34 -31.44 10.52 21.06
N GLU A 35 -30.59 9.84 21.82
CA GLU A 35 -29.23 10.28 22.08
C GLU A 35 -28.66 10.65 20.72
N ALA A 36 -28.45 11.95 20.48
CA ALA A 36 -27.91 12.40 19.22
C ALA A 36 -26.58 11.68 19.08
N GLU A 37 -26.47 10.77 18.11
CA GLU A 37 -25.24 10.02 17.86
C GLU A 37 -24.11 11.05 17.79
N THR A 38 -23.26 11.08 18.82
CA THR A 38 -22.36 12.21 18.97
C THR A 38 -21.17 12.01 18.06
N ALA A 39 -20.99 12.96 17.14
CA ALA A 39 -19.88 12.98 16.22
C ALA A 39 -18.52 12.93 16.96
N VAL A 40 -17.57 12.19 16.39
CA VAL A 40 -16.23 11.99 16.97
C VAL A 40 -15.13 12.25 15.94
N GLN A 41 -13.97 12.67 16.41
CA GLN A 41 -12.83 13.00 15.55
C GLN A 41 -11.93 11.77 15.37
N VAL A 42 -11.52 11.52 14.13
CA VAL A 42 -10.59 10.44 13.78
C VAL A 42 -9.43 10.99 12.97
N GLY A 43 -8.25 10.41 13.16
CA GLY A 43 -7.07 10.68 12.34
C GLY A 43 -6.27 9.41 12.10
N PHE A 44 -5.51 9.37 11.01
CA PHE A 44 -4.60 8.28 10.68
C PHE A 44 -3.59 8.72 9.62
N ARG A 45 -2.61 7.86 9.37
CA ARG A 45 -1.65 8.01 8.27
C ARG A 45 -1.89 6.97 7.20
N ILE A 46 -1.59 7.33 5.96
CA ILE A 46 -1.44 6.40 4.84
C ILE A 46 0.06 6.31 4.53
N SER A 47 0.58 5.11 4.29
CA SER A 47 1.99 4.88 3.92
C SER A 47 2.14 3.99 2.70
N LEU A 48 3.07 4.36 1.81
CA LEU A 48 3.57 3.55 0.68
C LEU A 48 4.96 2.95 0.95
N GLY A 49 5.35 2.83 2.23
CA GLY A 49 6.58 2.19 2.68
C GLY A 49 6.47 1.56 4.07
N ALA A 50 7.55 0.90 4.50
CA ALA A 50 7.59 0.00 5.65
C ALA A 50 7.11 0.60 7.00
N LEU A 51 6.67 -0.33 7.86
CA LEU A 51 6.24 -0.12 9.24
C LEU A 51 7.42 -0.03 10.19
N GLY A 52 7.42 1.00 11.04
CA GLY A 52 8.33 1.08 12.19
C GLY A 52 9.03 2.42 12.25
N GLY A 53 9.01 3.03 13.44
CA GLY A 53 9.66 4.31 13.72
C GLY A 53 11.17 4.21 13.70
N ALA A 54 11.78 4.02 12.53
CA ALA A 54 13.18 4.33 12.25
C ALA A 54 13.37 4.32 10.73
N ALA A 55 13.24 5.48 10.10
CA ALA A 55 13.82 5.72 8.78
C ALA A 55 15.35 5.73 8.91
N ARG A 56 15.99 4.59 9.17
CA ARG A 56 17.45 4.46 9.29
C ARG A 56 17.95 3.06 8.91
N ALA A 57 17.85 2.73 7.63
CA ALA A 57 18.87 1.93 6.93
C ALA A 57 18.65 2.09 5.43
N THR A 58 19.27 3.10 4.83
CA THR A 58 19.42 3.20 3.38
C THR A 58 20.03 1.88 2.91
N ARG A 59 19.31 1.12 2.07
CA ARG A 59 19.97 0.04 1.33
C ARG A 59 21.13 0.63 0.53
N ALA A 60 22.17 -0.18 0.33
CA ALA A 60 23.31 0.10 -0.53
C ALA A 60 22.89 0.90 -1.78
N ASP A 61 23.62 1.99 -2.04
CA ASP A 61 23.41 2.95 -3.14
C ASP A 61 22.58 2.40 -4.32
N GLY A 62 21.36 2.93 -4.53
CA GLY A 62 20.62 2.75 -5.79
C GLY A 62 19.35 1.89 -5.78
N TYR A 63 18.70 1.66 -4.64
CA TYR A 63 17.32 1.14 -4.59
C TYR A 63 16.30 2.26 -4.80
N ASP A 64 15.38 2.10 -5.74
CA ASP A 64 14.31 3.07 -6.01
C ASP A 64 13.03 2.68 -5.27
N ASP A 65 12.72 3.49 -4.26
CA ASP A 65 11.55 3.33 -3.42
C ASP A 65 10.31 4.06 -4.01
N GLY A 66 10.48 4.73 -5.15
CA GLY A 66 9.47 5.51 -5.86
C GLY A 66 9.43 7.00 -5.50
N ARG A 67 10.33 7.49 -4.63
CA ARG A 67 10.52 8.94 -4.42
C ARG A 67 11.39 9.57 -5.51
N GLY A 68 12.10 8.77 -6.30
CA GLY A 68 12.99 9.26 -7.35
C GLY A 68 12.27 9.89 -8.55
N VAL A 69 11.03 9.48 -8.81
CA VAL A 69 10.23 9.87 -9.98
C VAL A 69 8.91 10.50 -9.54
N ASP A 70 8.53 11.61 -10.18
CA ASP A 70 7.24 12.26 -9.93
C ASP A 70 6.08 11.29 -10.24
N TYR A 71 5.01 11.40 -9.46
CA TYR A 71 3.75 10.67 -9.63
C TYR A 71 3.76 9.16 -9.32
N GLU A 72 4.92 8.54 -9.09
CA GLU A 72 4.97 7.10 -8.78
C GLU A 72 4.26 6.75 -7.46
N ASN A 73 4.29 7.67 -6.49
CA ASN A 73 3.64 7.56 -5.18
C ASN A 73 2.49 8.55 -4.97
N HIS A 74 2.13 9.28 -6.03
CA HIS A 74 1.14 10.35 -5.94
C HIS A 74 -0.26 9.76 -5.77
N ILE A 75 -0.99 10.25 -4.77
CA ILE A 75 -2.42 10.03 -4.64
C ILE A 75 -3.13 11.34 -4.95
N ASP A 76 -4.06 11.30 -5.89
CA ASP A 76 -4.75 12.50 -6.39
C ASP A 76 -5.92 12.88 -5.49
N PHE A 77 -5.56 13.53 -4.40
CA PHE A 77 -6.52 14.05 -3.43
C PHE A 77 -7.23 15.32 -3.91
N GLU A 78 -6.59 16.11 -4.77
CA GLU A 78 -7.14 17.37 -5.27
C GLU A 78 -8.43 17.13 -6.08
N HIS A 79 -8.48 16.03 -6.83
CA HIS A 79 -9.65 15.63 -7.60
C HIS A 79 -10.54 14.59 -6.90
N GLY A 80 -10.31 14.30 -5.61
CA GLY A 80 -11.13 13.36 -4.85
C GLY A 80 -10.97 11.90 -5.27
N SER A 81 -9.80 11.52 -5.80
CA SER A 81 -9.49 10.17 -6.26
C SER A 81 -9.12 9.24 -5.09
N TYR A 82 -10.06 9.09 -4.15
CA TYR A 82 -9.93 8.22 -3.00
C TYR A 82 -11.27 7.80 -2.40
N ARG A 83 -11.30 6.68 -1.68
CA ARG A 83 -12.37 6.30 -0.73
C ARG A 83 -11.75 5.77 0.54
N PHE A 84 -12.29 6.20 1.67
CA PHE A 84 -12.03 5.64 2.99
C PHE A 84 -13.30 4.96 3.47
N LEU A 85 -13.24 3.66 3.71
CA LEU A 85 -14.39 2.83 4.00
C LEU A 85 -14.13 2.04 5.29
N PHE A 86 -15.14 1.92 6.13
CA PHE A 86 -15.08 1.14 7.37
C PHE A 86 -15.85 -0.17 7.21
N PHE A 87 -15.32 -1.25 7.77
CA PHE A 87 -15.93 -2.58 7.74
C PHE A 87 -15.90 -3.25 9.11
N ASP A 88 -16.84 -4.16 9.36
CA ASP A 88 -16.82 -5.01 10.55
C ASP A 88 -15.77 -6.13 10.41
N LEU A 89 -15.60 -6.93 11.48
CA LEU A 89 -14.69 -8.07 11.49
C LEU A 89 -15.08 -9.18 10.51
N GLN A 90 -16.34 -9.20 10.05
CA GLN A 90 -16.84 -10.11 9.01
C GLN A 90 -16.69 -9.50 7.60
N ASN A 91 -15.90 -8.44 7.45
CA ASN A 91 -15.64 -7.72 6.20
C ASN A 91 -16.87 -7.04 5.59
N ARG A 92 -17.90 -6.71 6.38
CA ARG A 92 -19.14 -6.08 5.90
C ARG A 92 -19.12 -4.58 6.17
N TYR A 93 -19.58 -3.82 5.19
CA TYR A 93 -19.50 -2.37 5.17
C TYR A 93 -20.24 -1.74 6.36
N LEU A 94 -19.61 -0.77 7.01
CA LEU A 94 -20.16 -0.01 8.13
C LEU A 94 -20.50 1.42 7.72
N ALA A 95 -19.52 2.13 7.14
CA ALA A 95 -19.66 3.55 6.81
C ALA A 95 -18.55 4.01 5.85
N SER A 96 -18.78 5.15 5.21
CA SER A 96 -17.77 5.87 4.43
C SER A 96 -17.24 7.04 5.24
N PHE A 97 -15.99 7.41 4.99
CA PHE A 97 -15.33 8.55 5.62
C PHE A 97 -14.87 9.55 4.57
N THR A 98 -15.31 10.79 4.73
CA THR A 98 -14.82 11.92 3.95
C THR A 98 -13.93 12.76 4.86
N PRO A 99 -12.61 12.79 4.64
CA PRO A 99 -11.70 13.55 5.47
C PRO A 99 -11.89 15.05 5.27
N THR A 100 -11.71 15.83 6.33
CA THR A 100 -11.63 17.30 6.28
C THR A 100 -10.18 17.79 6.25
N ARG A 101 -9.23 16.90 6.57
CA ARG A 101 -7.79 17.11 6.48
C ARG A 101 -7.18 15.96 5.70
N LEU A 102 -6.52 16.28 4.60
CA LEU A 102 -5.78 15.32 3.80
C LEU A 102 -4.58 16.02 3.17
N ARG A 103 -3.36 15.62 3.53
CA ARG A 103 -2.14 16.31 3.06
C ARG A 103 -0.93 15.39 3.00
N PRO A 104 0.00 15.62 2.05
CA PRO A 104 1.32 14.97 2.07
C PRO A 104 2.12 15.44 3.30
N VAL A 105 2.90 14.52 3.86
CA VAL A 105 3.80 14.80 5.00
C VAL A 105 5.19 15.20 4.52
N GLU A 106 5.64 14.64 3.40
CA GLU A 106 7.01 14.78 2.89
C GLU A 106 7.02 14.99 1.36
N PHE A 107 8.10 15.55 0.83
CA PHE A 107 8.38 15.68 -0.62
C PHE A 107 7.27 16.31 -1.52
N GLY A 108 6.26 16.93 -0.92
CA GLY A 108 5.12 17.51 -1.65
C GLY A 108 4.19 16.45 -2.25
N ALA A 109 3.14 16.90 -2.96
CA ALA A 109 2.08 16.00 -3.45
C ALA A 109 2.57 14.92 -4.42
N PHE A 110 3.59 15.19 -5.24
CA PHE A 110 3.97 14.30 -6.35
C PHE A 110 4.90 13.15 -5.95
N ARG A 111 5.59 13.25 -4.81
CA ARG A 111 6.60 12.27 -4.37
C ARG A 111 6.38 11.74 -2.96
N SER A 112 5.42 12.28 -2.23
CA SER A 112 5.16 11.83 -0.86
C SER A 112 4.81 10.35 -0.82
N LYS A 113 5.34 9.65 0.18
CA LYS A 113 4.89 8.30 0.54
C LYS A 113 3.93 8.28 1.72
N VAL A 114 3.88 9.37 2.47
CA VAL A 114 3.14 9.44 3.71
C VAL A 114 2.15 10.59 3.64
N TYR A 115 0.90 10.30 3.99
CA TYR A 115 -0.17 11.28 4.00
C TYR A 115 -0.87 11.26 5.35
N GLU A 116 -1.18 12.45 5.85
CA GLU A 116 -2.01 12.62 7.05
C GLU A 116 -3.46 12.77 6.64
N VAL A 117 -4.32 11.99 7.30
CA VAL A 117 -5.77 12.00 7.12
C VAL A 117 -6.43 12.32 8.44
N GLY A 118 -7.43 13.19 8.44
CA GLY A 118 -8.21 13.49 9.62
C GLY A 118 -9.58 14.07 9.29
N GLY A 119 -10.51 13.91 10.22
CA GLY A 119 -11.86 14.43 10.07
C GLY A 119 -12.82 13.89 11.12
N THR A 120 -14.10 14.10 10.86
CA THR A 120 -15.18 13.77 11.79
C THR A 120 -16.05 12.66 11.21
N ILE A 121 -16.41 11.68 12.03
CA ILE A 121 -17.44 10.70 11.71
C ILE A 121 -18.70 11.01 12.54
N PRO A 122 -19.90 10.81 11.97
CA PRO A 122 -21.15 11.22 12.62
C PRO A 122 -21.46 10.40 13.86
N LYS A 123 -20.97 9.16 13.93
CA LYS A 123 -21.17 8.25 15.05
C LYS A 123 -19.91 7.43 15.30
N PRO A 124 -19.64 7.05 16.57
CA PRO A 124 -18.58 6.10 16.89
C PRO A 124 -18.74 4.79 16.10
N LEU A 125 -17.62 4.23 15.67
CA LEU A 125 -17.57 2.87 15.12
C LEU A 125 -17.56 1.85 16.27
N PRO A 126 -17.79 0.56 16.00
CA PRO A 126 -17.53 -0.50 16.96
C PRO A 126 -16.08 -0.45 17.49
N GLU A 127 -15.83 -1.10 18.63
CA GLU A 127 -14.50 -1.19 19.24
C GLU A 127 -13.47 -1.79 18.27
N ASP A 128 -13.87 -2.85 17.56
CA ASP A 128 -13.07 -3.51 16.54
C ASP A 128 -13.68 -3.31 15.16
N PHE A 129 -12.88 -2.81 14.22
CA PHE A 129 -13.30 -2.56 12.84
C PHE A 129 -12.11 -2.52 11.90
N LYS A 130 -12.37 -2.46 10.60
CA LYS A 130 -11.36 -2.36 9.56
C LYS A 130 -11.49 -1.04 8.82
N VAL A 131 -10.35 -0.44 8.46
CA VAL A 131 -10.28 0.70 7.54
C VAL A 131 -9.74 0.21 6.21
N VAL A 132 -10.49 0.43 5.13
CA VAL A 132 -10.09 0.16 3.75
C VAL A 132 -9.89 1.48 3.02
N VAL A 133 -8.77 1.58 2.30
CA VAL A 133 -8.38 2.73 1.51
C VAL A 133 -8.30 2.31 0.05
N LEU A 134 -9.06 3.00 -0.78
CA LEU A 134 -9.02 2.89 -2.25
C LEU A 134 -8.48 4.21 -2.78
N ALA A 135 -7.44 4.23 -3.60
CA ALA A 135 -6.82 5.46 -4.07
C ALA A 135 -6.44 5.37 -5.55
N ASN A 136 -6.70 6.43 -6.32
CA ASN A 136 -6.49 6.48 -7.76
C ASN A 136 -7.16 5.34 -8.55
N TRP A 137 -8.36 4.91 -8.12
CA TRP A 137 -9.11 3.93 -8.90
C TRP A 137 -9.78 4.65 -10.07
N PRO A 138 -9.91 4.00 -11.25
CA PRO A 138 -10.59 4.60 -12.39
C PRO A 138 -12.08 4.84 -12.12
N ASP A 139 -12.67 4.02 -11.25
CA ASP A 139 -14.04 4.15 -10.75
C ASP A 139 -14.10 3.64 -9.30
N TYR A 140 -15.16 4.01 -8.58
CA TYR A 140 -15.34 3.65 -7.17
C TYR A 140 -16.66 2.91 -6.96
N PRO A 141 -16.73 2.00 -5.97
CA PRO A 141 -17.97 1.31 -5.67
C PRO A 141 -19.06 2.31 -5.22
N ASP A 142 -20.26 2.13 -5.76
CA ASP A 142 -21.47 2.87 -5.41
C ASP A 142 -22.49 1.93 -4.72
N GLY A 143 -23.55 2.51 -4.15
CA GLY A 143 -24.65 1.71 -3.59
C GLY A 143 -24.28 0.80 -2.40
N LEU A 144 -23.19 1.10 -1.69
CA LEU A 144 -22.72 0.29 -0.55
C LEU A 144 -23.81 0.15 0.52
N THR A 145 -24.15 -1.09 0.88
CA THR A 145 -25.21 -1.40 1.85
C THR A 145 -24.59 -1.86 3.17
N VAL A 146 -24.95 -1.15 4.25
CA VAL A 146 -24.43 -1.40 5.61
C VAL A 146 -24.78 -2.84 6.05
N GLY A 147 -23.79 -3.56 6.57
CA GLY A 147 -23.93 -4.94 7.03
C GLY A 147 -24.11 -5.97 5.91
N VAL A 148 -23.99 -5.57 4.63
CA VAL A 148 -24.19 -6.46 3.48
C VAL A 148 -22.99 -6.43 2.54
N THR A 149 -22.61 -5.25 2.04
CA THR A 149 -21.53 -5.17 1.04
C THR A 149 -20.19 -5.57 1.66
N THR A 150 -19.45 -6.48 1.02
CA THR A 150 -18.18 -6.99 1.55
C THR A 150 -16.95 -6.36 0.91
N ILE A 151 -15.80 -6.45 1.60
CA ILE A 151 -14.50 -6.06 1.03
C ILE A 151 -14.25 -6.82 -0.28
N GLU A 152 -14.45 -8.13 -0.30
CA GLU A 152 -14.23 -8.96 -1.49
C GLU A 152 -15.12 -8.55 -2.68
N GLN A 153 -16.38 -8.20 -2.41
CA GLN A 153 -17.27 -7.69 -3.47
C GLN A 153 -16.71 -6.43 -4.11
N ILE A 154 -16.08 -5.54 -3.34
CA ILE A 154 -15.45 -4.32 -3.86
C ILE A 154 -14.16 -4.66 -4.63
N CYS A 155 -13.30 -5.52 -4.08
CA CYS A 155 -12.03 -5.89 -4.70
C CYS A 155 -12.23 -6.59 -6.05
N SER A 156 -13.28 -7.38 -6.19
CA SER A 156 -13.60 -8.16 -7.40
C SER A 156 -14.61 -7.48 -8.33
N ALA A 157 -15.15 -6.31 -7.95
CA ALA A 157 -16.11 -5.57 -8.77
C ALA A 157 -15.49 -5.02 -10.07
N ALA A 158 -16.34 -4.73 -11.05
CA ALA A 158 -15.93 -4.13 -12.31
C ALA A 158 -15.33 -2.72 -12.12
N CYS A 159 -15.84 -1.92 -11.16
CA CYS A 159 -15.28 -0.61 -10.82
C CYS A 159 -13.86 -0.72 -10.23
N GLY A 160 -13.53 -1.86 -9.62
CA GLY A 160 -12.18 -2.19 -9.16
C GLY A 160 -11.22 -2.63 -10.27
N ARG A 161 -11.61 -2.59 -11.54
CA ARG A 161 -10.73 -2.92 -12.68
C ARG A 161 -10.21 -1.66 -13.35
N TYR A 162 -8.96 -1.69 -13.79
CA TYR A 162 -8.36 -0.66 -14.62
C TYR A 162 -8.00 -1.21 -16.00
N ALA A 163 -8.18 -0.37 -17.02
CA ALA A 163 -7.65 -0.63 -18.36
C ALA A 163 -6.20 -0.18 -18.44
N TYR A 164 -5.35 -1.01 -19.05
CA TYR A 164 -3.95 -0.72 -19.30
C TYR A 164 -3.75 -0.37 -20.78
N THR A 165 -3.46 0.89 -21.04
CA THR A 165 -3.13 1.40 -22.38
C THR A 165 -1.65 1.77 -22.42
N PRO A 166 -0.83 1.07 -23.20
CA PRO A 166 0.57 1.43 -23.36
C PRO A 166 0.74 2.63 -24.31
N PRO A 167 1.81 3.43 -24.10
CA PRO A 167 2.67 3.40 -22.94
C PRO A 167 1.97 3.99 -21.70
N PHE A 168 2.13 3.35 -20.54
CA PHE A 168 1.68 3.91 -19.28
C PHE A 168 2.68 4.95 -18.81
N ARG A 169 2.32 6.24 -18.88
CA ARG A 169 3.16 7.34 -18.43
C ARG A 169 2.64 7.91 -17.12
N LEU A 170 3.52 7.97 -16.13
CA LEU A 170 3.26 8.65 -14.86
C LEU A 170 2.89 10.12 -15.11
N GLY A 171 1.91 10.63 -14.36
CA GLY A 171 1.37 11.98 -14.50
C GLY A 171 0.26 12.11 -15.56
N GLU A 172 0.32 11.34 -16.66
CA GLU A 172 -0.83 11.18 -17.57
C GLU A 172 -1.84 10.18 -17.01
N ARG A 173 -1.33 9.17 -16.30
CA ARG A 173 -2.10 8.14 -15.58
C ARG A 173 -1.49 7.95 -14.20
N LEU A 174 -2.34 7.59 -13.25
CA LEU A 174 -1.95 7.35 -11.87
C LEU A 174 -2.00 5.87 -11.55
N ILE A 175 -1.08 5.42 -10.71
CA ILE A 175 -1.07 4.04 -10.21
C ILE A 175 -2.23 3.89 -9.21
N PRO A 176 -3.12 2.89 -9.36
CA PRO A 176 -4.12 2.59 -8.34
C PRO A 176 -3.48 1.97 -7.10
N PHE A 177 -4.06 2.28 -5.94
CA PHE A 177 -3.61 1.79 -4.64
C PHE A 177 -4.74 1.17 -3.82
N TYR A 178 -4.39 0.21 -2.98
CA TYR A 178 -5.31 -0.45 -2.05
C TYR A 178 -4.62 -0.71 -0.71
N GLY A 179 -5.34 -0.54 0.40
CA GLY A 179 -4.87 -0.99 1.72
C GLY A 179 -6.03 -1.27 2.67
N VAL A 180 -5.79 -2.17 3.61
CA VAL A 180 -6.74 -2.52 4.67
C VAL A 180 -6.01 -2.69 6.01
N LYS A 181 -6.53 -2.04 7.05
CA LYS A 181 -6.02 -2.17 8.41
C LYS A 181 -7.12 -2.63 9.35
N LEU A 182 -6.79 -3.60 10.22
CA LEU A 182 -7.60 -3.92 11.39
C LEU A 182 -7.26 -2.95 12.54
N CYS A 183 -8.29 -2.37 13.14
CA CYS A 183 -8.23 -1.55 14.33
C CYS A 183 -8.94 -2.32 15.45
N GLU A 184 -8.26 -2.53 16.58
CA GLU A 184 -8.77 -3.30 17.72
C GLU A 184 -8.75 -2.46 18.98
N GLY A 185 -9.72 -2.68 19.87
CA GLY A 185 -9.77 -2.01 21.18
C GLY A 185 -9.97 -0.49 21.08
N VAL A 186 -10.58 0.01 20.01
CA VAL A 186 -10.70 1.45 19.77
C VAL A 186 -11.76 2.04 20.67
N THR A 187 -11.36 3.01 21.49
CA THR A 187 -12.27 3.82 22.29
C THR A 187 -12.38 5.23 21.71
N PHE A 188 -13.61 5.64 21.40
CA PHE A 188 -13.90 7.01 20.97
C PHE A 188 -14.23 7.88 22.17
N ILE A 189 -13.51 8.99 22.32
CA ILE A 189 -13.73 9.97 23.38
C ILE A 189 -14.19 11.27 22.74
N ARG A 190 -15.28 11.86 23.26
CA ARG A 190 -15.79 13.16 22.78
C ARG A 190 -14.69 14.22 22.89
N ASP A 191 -14.66 15.10 21.89
CA ASP A 191 -13.73 16.24 21.77
C ASP A 191 -12.23 15.88 21.70
N LEU A 192 -11.89 14.60 21.62
CA LEU A 192 -10.54 14.10 21.38
C LEU A 192 -10.45 13.43 20.01
N GLN A 193 -9.34 13.62 19.32
CA GLN A 193 -9.06 12.89 18.09
C GLN A 193 -8.55 11.49 18.44
N THR A 194 -9.29 10.47 18.01
CA THR A 194 -8.83 9.08 18.06
C THR A 194 -7.87 8.82 16.89
N ASP A 195 -6.63 8.45 17.19
CA ASP A 195 -5.65 8.04 16.18
C ASP A 195 -5.83 6.56 15.84
N LEU A 196 -6.12 6.27 14.57
CA LEU A 196 -6.26 4.91 14.06
C LEU A 196 -4.92 4.35 13.55
N GLY A 197 -3.81 5.10 13.67
CA GLY A 197 -2.45 4.70 13.30
C GLY A 197 -2.16 4.75 11.80
N THR A 198 -1.25 3.91 11.30
CA THR A 198 -0.86 3.90 9.88
C THR A 198 -1.53 2.77 9.10
N ILE A 199 -2.07 3.09 7.93
CA ILE A 199 -2.60 2.15 6.94
C ILE A 199 -1.61 2.07 5.78
N HIS A 200 -1.12 0.87 5.47
CA HIS A 200 -0.16 0.63 4.40
C HIS A 200 -0.89 0.32 3.10
N LEU A 201 -0.46 0.93 2.00
CA LEU A 201 -1.06 0.70 0.68
C LEU A 201 -0.12 -0.09 -0.23
N LEU A 202 -0.73 -0.96 -1.04
CA LEU A 202 -0.12 -1.67 -2.13
C LEU A 202 -0.37 -0.93 -3.45
N ARG A 203 0.64 -0.85 -4.31
CA ARG A 203 0.46 -0.50 -5.73
C ARG A 203 -0.24 -1.62 -6.47
N ALA A 204 -1.15 -1.29 -7.38
CA ALA A 204 -1.83 -2.27 -8.24
C ALA A 204 -0.99 -2.74 -9.44
N MET A 205 0.22 -2.19 -9.61
CA MET A 205 1.10 -2.43 -10.75
C MET A 205 2.49 -2.85 -10.28
N ALA A 206 3.21 -3.57 -11.13
CA ALA A 206 4.63 -3.87 -11.00
C ALA A 206 5.48 -2.79 -11.70
N LYS A 207 6.73 -2.64 -11.28
CA LYS A 207 7.76 -1.89 -12.04
C LYS A 207 8.81 -2.84 -12.54
N ILE A 208 9.17 -2.70 -13.82
CA ILE A 208 10.28 -3.39 -14.42
C ILE A 208 11.29 -2.34 -14.86
N GLU A 209 12.53 -2.47 -14.41
CA GLU A 209 13.67 -1.68 -14.87
C GLU A 209 14.71 -2.58 -15.49
N VAL A 210 15.25 -2.15 -16.62
CA VAL A 210 16.34 -2.85 -17.32
C VAL A 210 17.49 -1.87 -17.53
N ALA A 211 18.67 -2.28 -17.10
CA ALA A 211 19.90 -1.49 -17.24
C ALA A 211 21.05 -2.38 -17.75
N CYS A 212 21.96 -1.80 -18.52
CA CYS A 212 23.25 -2.42 -18.81
C CYS A 212 24.35 -1.69 -18.04
N VAL A 213 25.22 -2.46 -17.39
CA VAL A 213 26.32 -1.92 -16.57
C VAL A 213 27.69 -2.10 -17.23
N THR A 214 27.74 -2.65 -18.44
CA THR A 214 29.00 -2.85 -19.17
C THR A 214 29.39 -1.57 -19.91
N PRO A 215 30.58 -0.98 -19.60
CA PRO A 215 31.04 0.21 -20.30
C PRO A 215 31.14 0.00 -21.82
N GLY A 216 30.67 0.97 -22.59
CA GLY A 216 30.70 0.92 -24.06
C GLY A 216 29.59 0.07 -24.69
N TRP A 217 28.67 -0.47 -23.89
CA TRP A 217 27.49 -1.20 -24.37
C TRP A 217 26.22 -0.45 -24.00
N ASN A 218 25.41 -0.14 -25.01
CA ASN A 218 24.23 0.71 -24.85
C ASN A 218 22.99 -0.06 -25.30
N ILE A 219 22.03 -0.21 -24.38
CA ILE A 219 20.72 -0.74 -24.74
C ILE A 219 20.05 0.25 -25.70
N SER A 220 19.65 -0.22 -26.88
CA SER A 220 18.93 0.55 -27.89
C SER A 220 17.43 0.40 -27.78
N GLY A 221 16.95 -0.70 -27.20
CA GLY A 221 15.53 -0.97 -27.02
C GLY A 221 15.28 -2.13 -26.05
N VAL A 222 14.16 -2.05 -25.35
CA VAL A 222 13.63 -3.11 -24.50
C VAL A 222 12.14 -3.24 -24.82
N ALA A 223 11.69 -4.45 -25.09
CA ALA A 223 10.28 -4.73 -25.34
C ALA A 223 9.80 -5.92 -24.50
N LEU A 224 8.74 -5.75 -23.71
CA LEU A 224 8.07 -6.84 -23.02
C LEU A 224 7.13 -7.56 -23.99
N GLN A 225 7.37 -8.84 -24.19
CA GLN A 225 6.53 -9.75 -24.96
C GLN A 225 5.47 -10.34 -24.02
N ARG A 226 4.21 -10.10 -24.37
CA ARG A 226 3.00 -10.44 -23.62
C ARG A 226 2.86 -9.66 -22.31
N TYR A 227 1.69 -9.04 -22.16
CA TYR A 227 1.28 -8.32 -20.95
C TYR A 227 -0.24 -8.33 -20.88
N ASN A 228 -0.82 -8.04 -19.72
CA ASN A 228 -2.28 -7.92 -19.58
C ASN A 228 -2.74 -6.48 -19.85
N ALA A 229 -3.79 -6.28 -20.63
CA ALA A 229 -4.38 -4.98 -20.96
C ALA A 229 -5.41 -4.51 -19.93
N ALA A 230 -5.59 -5.26 -18.84
CA ALA A 230 -6.38 -4.87 -17.70
C ALA A 230 -5.83 -5.51 -16.42
N GLY A 231 -6.15 -4.93 -15.28
CA GLY A 231 -5.85 -5.48 -13.96
C GLY A 231 -6.87 -5.04 -12.93
N TYR A 232 -6.81 -5.64 -11.74
CA TYR A 232 -7.58 -5.17 -10.58
C TYR A 232 -6.77 -4.17 -9.75
N CYS A 233 -7.43 -3.14 -9.23
CA CYS A 233 -6.86 -2.12 -8.37
C CYS A 233 -6.53 -2.68 -6.96
N ALA A 234 -7.26 -3.70 -6.51
CA ALA A 234 -7.00 -4.43 -5.28
C ALA A 234 -6.60 -5.89 -5.54
N PRO A 235 -5.78 -6.51 -4.69
CA PRO A 235 -5.64 -7.95 -4.64
C PRO A 235 -6.95 -8.64 -4.17
N SER A 236 -7.12 -9.90 -4.54
CA SER A 236 -8.19 -10.77 -4.04
C SER A 236 -7.78 -11.37 -2.69
N GLY A 237 -8.73 -11.58 -1.77
CA GLY A 237 -8.44 -12.31 -0.53
C GLY A 237 -7.61 -11.56 0.52
N VAL A 238 -7.44 -10.24 0.37
CA VAL A 238 -6.66 -9.41 1.31
C VAL A 238 -7.63 -8.53 2.10
N TYR A 239 -7.92 -8.93 3.35
CA TYR A 239 -8.94 -8.31 4.20
C TYR A 239 -8.41 -7.79 5.54
N GLY A 240 -7.13 -7.98 5.83
CA GLY A 240 -6.46 -7.46 7.00
C GLY A 240 -4.99 -7.20 6.70
N PHE A 241 -4.35 -6.40 7.57
CA PHE A 241 -2.95 -6.04 7.40
C PHE A 241 -2.02 -7.28 7.34
N GLY A 242 -2.30 -8.31 8.14
CA GLY A 242 -1.53 -9.56 8.13
C GLY A 242 -1.65 -10.37 6.82
N ASP A 243 -2.66 -10.09 5.99
CA ASP A 243 -2.80 -10.74 4.68
C ASP A 243 -1.83 -10.14 3.64
N TYR A 244 -1.18 -9.00 3.96
CA TYR A 244 -0.23 -8.36 3.05
C TYR A 244 1.00 -7.70 3.69
N SER A 245 1.49 -8.28 4.78
CA SER A 245 2.71 -7.82 5.45
C SER A 245 3.98 -8.47 4.91
N TRP A 246 5.11 -7.80 5.13
CA TRP A 246 6.45 -8.34 4.87
C TRP A 246 6.65 -9.76 5.48
N PRO A 247 7.43 -10.65 4.83
CA PRO A 247 8.20 -10.47 3.59
C PRO A 247 7.40 -10.66 2.30
N ASP A 248 6.21 -11.27 2.37
CA ASP A 248 5.40 -11.68 1.23
C ASP A 248 4.10 -10.88 1.17
N TYR A 249 4.16 -9.71 0.53
CA TYR A 249 3.03 -8.77 0.44
C TYR A 249 1.79 -9.41 -0.16
N VAL A 250 1.85 -9.94 -1.38
CA VAL A 250 0.71 -10.70 -1.93
C VAL A 250 1.29 -11.78 -2.84
N GLY A 251 1.16 -13.04 -2.42
CA GLY A 251 1.65 -14.18 -3.20
C GLY A 251 0.76 -14.53 -4.41
N THR A 252 -0.53 -14.21 -4.33
CA THR A 252 -1.55 -14.65 -5.29
C THR A 252 -1.89 -13.55 -6.28
N LEU A 253 -1.86 -13.88 -7.58
CA LEU A 253 -2.28 -12.96 -8.64
C LEU A 253 -3.78 -12.74 -8.61
N HIS A 254 -4.22 -11.51 -8.89
CA HIS A 254 -5.62 -11.18 -9.13
C HIS A 254 -5.80 -10.76 -10.60
N LEU A 255 -5.99 -11.75 -11.47
CA LEU A 255 -6.12 -11.56 -12.92
C LEU A 255 -7.57 -11.39 -13.35
N VAL A 256 -7.82 -10.52 -14.33
CA VAL A 256 -9.15 -10.35 -14.92
C VAL A 256 -9.56 -11.63 -15.64
N GLY A 257 -10.63 -12.27 -15.16
CA GLY A 257 -11.07 -13.57 -15.69
C GLY A 257 -10.14 -14.74 -15.35
N ASP A 258 -9.27 -14.58 -14.34
CA ASP A 258 -8.33 -15.59 -13.85
C ASP A 258 -7.35 -16.14 -14.90
N ARG A 259 -6.99 -15.30 -15.88
CA ARG A 259 -6.08 -15.66 -16.97
C ARG A 259 -5.31 -14.46 -17.49
N ASN A 260 -4.22 -14.74 -18.20
CA ASN A 260 -3.57 -13.75 -19.04
C ASN A 260 -4.41 -13.46 -20.28
N ASP A 261 -4.14 -12.33 -20.92
CA ASP A 261 -4.65 -12.05 -22.26
C ASP A 261 -4.10 -13.05 -23.28
N ALA A 262 -4.98 -13.60 -24.11
CA ALA A 262 -4.63 -14.66 -25.06
C ALA A 262 -3.74 -14.14 -26.21
N GLU A 263 -4.05 -12.96 -26.72
CA GLU A 263 -3.38 -12.39 -27.89
C GLU A 263 -1.97 -11.91 -27.53
N PRO A 264 -0.93 -12.39 -28.22
CA PRO A 264 0.43 -11.89 -28.04
C PRO A 264 0.51 -10.44 -28.47
N LYS A 265 1.20 -9.64 -27.68
CA LYS A 265 1.42 -8.21 -27.91
C LYS A 265 2.74 -7.79 -27.30
N SER A 266 3.29 -6.70 -27.81
CA SER A 266 4.59 -6.18 -27.38
C SER A 266 4.43 -4.79 -26.78
N LEU A 267 5.21 -4.53 -25.74
CA LEU A 267 5.28 -3.24 -25.05
C LEU A 267 6.72 -2.74 -25.10
N ASP A 268 6.96 -1.68 -25.87
CA ASP A 268 8.24 -0.98 -25.87
C ASP A 268 8.41 -0.14 -24.61
N PHE A 269 9.58 -0.23 -24.00
CA PHE A 269 9.92 0.55 -22.82
C PHE A 269 10.49 1.90 -23.24
N ALA A 270 10.16 2.93 -22.46
CA ALA A 270 10.80 4.23 -22.62
C ALA A 270 12.11 4.29 -21.82
N PRO A 271 13.17 4.91 -22.38
CA PRO A 271 14.36 5.22 -21.60
C PRO A 271 14.05 6.29 -20.55
N SER A 272 14.57 6.10 -19.34
CA SER A 272 14.61 7.08 -18.27
C SER A 272 15.70 8.12 -18.53
N ALA A 273 15.68 9.21 -17.76
CA ALA A 273 16.72 10.23 -17.82
C ALA A 273 18.13 9.68 -17.48
N GLN A 274 18.18 8.57 -16.75
CA GLN A 274 19.41 7.90 -16.32
C GLN A 274 19.87 6.82 -17.33
N GLY A 275 19.16 6.65 -18.45
CA GLY A 275 19.50 5.67 -19.49
C GLY A 275 19.08 4.23 -19.16
N THR A 276 18.28 4.02 -18.11
CA THR A 276 17.61 2.74 -17.81
C THR A 276 16.28 2.68 -18.56
N PHE A 277 15.75 1.48 -18.83
CA PHE A 277 14.45 1.31 -19.48
C PHE A 277 13.43 0.90 -18.45
N VAL A 278 12.34 1.66 -18.30
CA VAL A 278 11.36 1.45 -17.24
C VAL A 278 9.96 1.28 -17.81
N ALA A 279 9.20 0.33 -17.25
CA ALA A 279 7.77 0.19 -17.49
C ALA A 279 7.02 -0.15 -16.21
N TYR A 280 5.78 0.34 -16.11
CA TYR A 280 4.81 -0.08 -15.11
C TYR A 280 3.78 -0.98 -15.80
N VAL A 281 3.56 -2.17 -15.27
CA VAL A 281 2.73 -3.19 -15.93
C VAL A 281 1.77 -3.85 -14.94
N PRO A 282 0.62 -4.36 -15.41
CA PRO A 282 -0.25 -5.20 -14.60
C PRO A 282 0.41 -6.53 -14.24
N GLU A 283 -0.24 -7.26 -13.33
CA GLU A 283 0.12 -8.64 -13.00
C GLU A 283 0.10 -9.54 -14.24
N TYR A 284 0.98 -10.54 -14.28
CA TYR A 284 1.06 -11.53 -15.35
C TYR A 284 1.53 -12.88 -14.83
N ARG A 285 0.84 -13.95 -15.23
CA ARG A 285 1.16 -15.33 -14.85
C ARG A 285 2.20 -15.92 -15.79
N ASN A 286 3.41 -16.15 -15.29
CA ASN A 286 4.50 -16.87 -15.98
C ASN A 286 4.61 -18.32 -15.53
N LEU A 287 3.95 -18.71 -14.45
CA LEU A 287 3.89 -20.08 -13.94
C LEU A 287 2.74 -20.87 -14.58
N ALA A 288 2.99 -22.13 -14.90
CA ALA A 288 1.91 -23.04 -15.27
C ALA A 288 0.96 -23.22 -14.08
N GLY A 289 -0.35 -23.23 -14.34
CA GLY A 289 -1.37 -23.21 -13.28
C GLY A 289 -1.16 -24.33 -12.23
N GLY A 290 -1.12 -23.93 -10.96
CA GLY A 290 -0.94 -24.86 -9.83
C GLY A 290 0.49 -25.35 -9.60
N THR A 291 1.49 -24.76 -10.27
CA THR A 291 2.92 -25.11 -10.10
C THR A 291 3.71 -23.91 -9.58
N THR A 292 4.86 -24.19 -8.95
CA THR A 292 5.76 -23.16 -8.41
C THR A 292 7.05 -22.99 -9.19
N ASP A 293 7.36 -23.91 -10.11
CA ASP A 293 8.65 -23.99 -10.79
C ASP A 293 8.53 -24.33 -12.29
N VAL A 294 7.32 -24.47 -12.83
CA VAL A 294 7.10 -24.80 -14.25
C VAL A 294 6.71 -23.54 -15.02
N ARG A 295 7.49 -23.22 -16.05
CA ARG A 295 7.22 -22.08 -16.93
C ARG A 295 5.97 -22.34 -17.77
N ALA A 296 5.07 -21.37 -17.80
CA ALA A 296 3.90 -21.37 -18.67
C ALA A 296 4.31 -21.27 -20.15
N GLN A 297 3.50 -21.83 -21.06
CA GLN A 297 3.76 -21.77 -22.50
C GLN A 297 3.66 -20.35 -23.06
N ASP A 298 2.81 -19.53 -22.44
CA ASP A 298 2.56 -18.13 -22.75
C ASP A 298 3.28 -17.18 -21.77
N ALA A 299 4.33 -17.64 -21.09
CA ALA A 299 5.11 -16.79 -20.20
C ALA A 299 5.66 -15.55 -20.92
N ALA A 300 5.65 -14.42 -20.21
CA ALA A 300 6.21 -13.17 -20.68
C ALA A 300 7.74 -13.23 -20.74
N GLU A 301 8.33 -12.40 -21.59
CA GLU A 301 9.78 -12.31 -21.79
C GLU A 301 10.16 -10.91 -22.27
N LEU A 302 11.33 -10.40 -21.87
CA LEU A 302 11.87 -9.17 -22.43
C LEU A 302 12.72 -9.48 -23.67
N ARG A 303 12.60 -8.66 -24.70
CA ARG A 303 13.54 -8.57 -25.83
C ARG A 303 14.42 -7.35 -25.61
N VAL A 304 15.73 -7.56 -25.50
CA VAL A 304 16.71 -6.48 -25.33
C VAL A 304 17.57 -6.37 -26.57
N THR A 305 17.74 -5.18 -27.10
CA THR A 305 18.66 -4.89 -28.20
C THR A 305 19.77 -3.95 -27.73
N PHE A 306 20.96 -4.12 -28.30
CA PHE A 306 22.11 -3.27 -28.05
C PHE A 306 22.52 -2.57 -29.34
N ARG A 307 22.85 -1.28 -29.24
CA ARG A 307 23.32 -0.50 -30.39
C ARG A 307 24.52 -1.15 -31.07
N GLU A 308 25.43 -1.73 -30.29
CA GLU A 308 26.66 -2.36 -30.75
C GLU A 308 26.44 -3.74 -31.39
N SER A 309 25.24 -4.32 -31.25
CA SER A 309 24.87 -5.61 -31.87
C SER A 309 23.86 -5.47 -33.02
N GLY A 310 23.55 -4.25 -33.45
CA GLY A 310 22.54 -4.00 -34.48
C GLY A 310 21.17 -4.53 -34.06
N ASP A 311 20.51 -5.28 -34.94
CA ASP A 311 19.16 -5.79 -34.72
C ASP A 311 19.11 -7.12 -33.94
N LYS A 312 20.23 -7.58 -33.36
CA LYS A 312 20.23 -8.81 -32.56
C LYS A 312 19.43 -8.59 -31.27
N GLU A 313 18.34 -9.34 -31.13
CA GLU A 313 17.56 -9.42 -29.90
C GLU A 313 18.09 -10.47 -28.94
N TYR A 314 18.10 -10.14 -27.65
CA TYR A 314 18.44 -11.03 -26.56
C TYR A 314 17.20 -11.31 -25.70
N PRO A 315 16.72 -12.57 -25.62
CA PRO A 315 15.65 -12.98 -24.71
C PRO A 315 16.08 -12.86 -23.25
N VAL A 316 15.22 -12.30 -22.40
CA VAL A 316 15.37 -12.30 -20.95
C VAL A 316 14.07 -12.77 -20.30
N GLU A 317 14.14 -13.94 -19.68
CA GLU A 317 13.01 -14.59 -19.01
C GLU A 317 12.83 -14.07 -17.58
N PHE A 318 11.60 -14.11 -17.07
CA PHE A 318 11.31 -13.83 -15.66
C PHE A 318 11.61 -15.08 -14.81
N LYS A 319 12.89 -15.26 -14.48
CA LYS A 319 13.40 -16.38 -13.66
C LYS A 319 14.59 -15.97 -12.79
N TYR A 320 14.92 -16.77 -11.78
CA TYR A 320 16.06 -16.47 -10.90
C TYR A 320 17.40 -16.81 -11.57
N TYR A 321 18.25 -15.80 -11.79
CA TYR A 321 19.53 -15.97 -12.48
C TYR A 321 20.74 -16.22 -11.57
N THR A 322 20.76 -15.60 -10.39
CA THR A 322 21.94 -15.62 -9.49
C THR A 322 21.57 -15.72 -8.02
N SER A 323 20.57 -14.97 -7.58
CA SER A 323 20.06 -14.97 -6.20
C SER A 323 18.66 -15.57 -6.19
N VAL A 324 18.42 -16.53 -5.29
CA VAL A 324 17.14 -17.24 -5.17
C VAL A 324 16.55 -17.00 -3.78
N PRO A 325 15.24 -16.74 -3.66
CA PRO A 325 14.57 -16.75 -2.36
C PRO A 325 14.51 -18.18 -1.79
N ALA A 326 14.29 -18.27 -0.49
CA ALA A 326 14.09 -19.56 0.18
C ALA A 326 12.91 -20.30 -0.47
N GLY A 327 13.11 -21.58 -0.81
CA GLY A 327 12.10 -22.40 -1.48
C GLY A 327 12.12 -22.34 -3.01
N SER A 328 13.02 -21.56 -3.62
CA SER A 328 13.23 -21.52 -5.08
C SER A 328 14.64 -21.95 -5.46
N ARG A 329 14.84 -22.30 -6.73
CA ARG A 329 16.11 -22.72 -7.33
C ARG A 329 16.51 -21.78 -8.47
N LEU A 330 17.78 -21.84 -8.83
CA LEU A 330 18.29 -21.14 -10.01
C LEU A 330 17.56 -21.65 -11.25
N GLY A 331 17.10 -20.72 -12.06
CA GLY A 331 16.31 -20.99 -13.26
C GLY A 331 14.81 -21.16 -13.02
N ASP A 332 14.34 -21.23 -11.78
CA ASP A 332 12.90 -21.30 -11.52
C ASP A 332 12.24 -19.99 -12.01
N PRO A 333 11.14 -20.08 -12.78
CA PRO A 333 10.38 -18.93 -13.26
C PRO A 333 9.60 -18.27 -12.11
N PHE A 334 9.19 -17.02 -12.33
CA PHE A 334 8.31 -16.31 -11.39
C PHE A 334 7.31 -15.40 -12.12
N ASP A 335 6.17 -15.18 -11.48
CA ASP A 335 5.12 -14.28 -11.96
C ASP A 335 5.50 -12.80 -11.83
N ILE A 336 4.90 -11.95 -12.68
CA ILE A 336 4.91 -10.50 -12.50
C ILE A 336 3.77 -10.16 -11.54
N ARG A 337 4.12 -9.67 -10.35
CA ARG A 337 3.22 -9.40 -9.22
C ARG A 337 3.11 -7.90 -8.98
N ARG A 338 1.91 -7.45 -8.60
CA ARG A 338 1.67 -6.05 -8.21
C ARG A 338 2.55 -5.65 -7.02
N ASN A 339 2.88 -4.37 -6.89
CA ASN A 339 3.70 -3.87 -5.79
C ASN A 339 5.06 -4.58 -5.65
N TYR A 340 5.62 -5.06 -6.77
CA TYR A 340 7.01 -5.51 -6.87
C TYR A 340 7.80 -4.65 -7.87
N TYR A 341 9.08 -4.50 -7.58
CA TYR A 341 10.09 -3.88 -8.43
C TYR A 341 11.07 -4.96 -8.89
N TYR A 342 11.07 -5.21 -10.21
CA TYR A 342 11.95 -6.13 -10.90
C TYR A 342 13.08 -5.34 -11.57
N LYS A 343 14.30 -5.45 -11.03
CA LYS A 343 15.48 -4.76 -11.57
C LYS A 343 16.39 -5.75 -12.28
N PHE A 344 16.40 -5.69 -13.61
CA PHE A 344 17.28 -6.49 -14.47
C PHE A 344 18.56 -5.72 -14.74
N THR A 345 19.68 -6.25 -14.24
CA THR A 345 21.02 -5.73 -14.49
C THR A 345 21.74 -6.64 -15.48
N ILE A 346 22.03 -6.12 -16.66
CA ILE A 346 22.66 -6.86 -17.75
C ILE A 346 24.15 -6.52 -17.84
N THR A 347 24.99 -7.54 -17.77
CA THR A 347 26.42 -7.46 -18.07
C THR A 347 26.68 -8.13 -19.41
N LYS A 348 27.14 -7.37 -20.40
CA LYS A 348 27.41 -7.90 -21.73
C LYS A 348 28.72 -8.71 -21.74
N ALA A 349 28.60 -9.99 -22.11
CA ALA A 349 29.68 -10.85 -22.59
C ALA A 349 29.32 -11.40 -23.99
N ALA A 350 29.96 -12.46 -24.50
CA ALA A 350 29.60 -13.06 -25.80
C ALA A 350 28.09 -13.36 -25.87
N GLU A 351 27.59 -14.05 -24.85
CA GLU A 351 26.17 -14.05 -24.44
C GLU A 351 26.00 -13.14 -23.20
N PRO A 352 24.93 -12.34 -23.09
CA PRO A 352 24.72 -11.48 -21.93
C PRO A 352 24.55 -12.28 -20.64
N LEU A 353 25.21 -11.84 -19.57
CA LEU A 353 24.96 -12.29 -18.22
C LEU A 353 23.89 -11.39 -17.60
N ILE A 354 22.91 -12.00 -16.95
CA ILE A 354 21.73 -11.30 -16.42
C ILE A 354 21.67 -11.55 -14.92
N VAL A 355 21.45 -10.48 -14.17
CA VAL A 355 21.03 -10.53 -12.76
C VAL A 355 19.64 -9.93 -12.70
N VAL A 356 18.74 -10.59 -11.98
CA VAL A 356 17.45 -9.98 -11.61
C VAL A 356 17.36 -9.88 -10.10
N ASP A 357 17.07 -8.68 -9.66
CA ASP A 357 16.69 -8.40 -8.30
C ASP A 357 15.17 -8.23 -8.24
N VAL A 358 14.51 -9.03 -7.39
CA VAL A 358 13.07 -8.95 -7.17
C VAL A 358 12.84 -8.40 -5.78
N TYR A 359 12.36 -7.17 -5.72
CA TYR A 359 12.05 -6.51 -4.46
C TYR A 359 10.56 -6.30 -4.36
N PRO A 360 9.96 -6.45 -3.17
CA PRO A 360 8.77 -5.67 -2.90
C PRO A 360 9.05 -4.20 -3.20
N TYR A 361 8.03 -3.46 -3.60
CA TYR A 361 8.16 -2.06 -3.98
C TYR A 361 8.22 -1.14 -2.74
N GLU A 362 9.04 -1.56 -1.77
CA GLU A 362 9.29 -0.96 -0.46
C GLU A 362 10.78 -1.08 -0.07
N GLU A 363 11.27 -0.12 0.72
CA GLU A 363 12.57 -0.21 1.38
C GLU A 363 12.52 -1.29 2.47
N VAL A 364 13.37 -2.31 2.35
CA VAL A 364 13.49 -3.40 3.33
C VAL A 364 14.79 -3.22 4.10
N GLU A 365 14.70 -3.17 5.42
CA GLU A 365 15.84 -3.29 6.32
C GLU A 365 16.38 -4.73 6.22
N LEU A 366 17.63 -4.89 5.78
CA LEU A 366 18.30 -6.19 5.75
C LEU A 366 19.21 -6.29 6.97
N ASP A 367 19.02 -7.34 7.77
CA ASP A 367 20.00 -7.77 8.77
C ASP A 367 21.32 -8.12 8.03
N PRO A 368 22.53 -7.77 8.54
CA PRO A 368 23.80 -7.77 7.77
C PRO A 368 24.27 -9.13 7.22
N GLY A 369 23.50 -10.21 7.40
CA GLY A 369 23.82 -11.56 6.93
C GLY A 369 23.57 -11.81 5.45
N PHE A 370 22.85 -10.94 4.74
CA PHE A 370 22.59 -11.10 3.30
C PHE A 370 23.45 -10.14 2.47
N GLY A 371 24.62 -10.62 2.02
CA GLY A 371 25.35 -9.95 0.92
C GLY A 371 26.86 -9.78 1.08
N LEU A 372 27.46 -10.21 2.19
CA LEU A 372 28.92 -10.28 2.31
C LEU A 372 29.33 -11.73 2.61
N LEU A 373 29.55 -12.51 1.56
CA LEU A 373 30.56 -13.56 1.67
C LEU A 373 31.88 -12.85 1.89
N SER A 374 32.35 -12.82 3.15
CA SER A 374 33.75 -12.50 3.41
C SER A 374 34.57 -13.48 2.59
N ALA A 375 35.27 -12.94 1.59
CA ALA A 375 36.22 -13.71 0.81
C ALA A 375 37.18 -14.37 1.80
N SER A 376 37.09 -15.70 1.90
CA SER A 376 38.04 -16.50 2.66
C SER A 376 39.42 -16.24 2.10
N LYS A 377 40.23 -15.51 2.87
CA LYS A 377 41.67 -15.45 2.62
C LYS A 377 42.21 -16.84 2.95
N ASN A 378 42.45 -17.61 1.90
CA ASN A 378 43.41 -18.70 1.91
C ASN A 378 44.77 -18.17 2.39
N GLU A 379 45.13 -18.42 3.64
CA GLU A 379 46.52 -18.53 4.07
C GLU A 379 46.81 -19.97 4.48
N LYS A 380 47.29 -20.70 3.47
CA LYS A 380 48.37 -21.70 3.50
C LYS A 380 48.61 -22.45 4.82
N ARG A 381 48.28 -23.74 4.74
CA ARG A 381 49.16 -24.88 5.13
C ARG A 381 50.66 -24.50 5.19
N ASN A 382 51.30 -24.73 6.34
CA ASN A 382 52.30 -25.79 6.53
C ASN A 382 52.97 -25.73 7.91
N GLU A 383 53.13 -26.93 8.50
CA GLU A 383 54.23 -27.39 9.37
C GLU A 383 54.42 -26.62 10.70
N LYS A 384 54.20 -27.24 11.86
CA LYS A 384 54.87 -28.45 12.36
C LYS A 384 54.07 -29.10 13.49
#